data_AF-A0AA44USH8-F1
#
_entry.id   AF-A0AA44USH8-F1
#
_cell.length_a   1.000
_cell.length_b   1.000
_cell.length_c   1.000
_cell.angle_alpha   90.00
_cell.angle_beta   90.00
_cell.angle_gamma   90.00
#
_symmetry.space_group_name_H-M   'P 1'
#
loop_
_entity.id
_entity.type
_entity.pdbx_description
1 polymer ?
#
loop_
_entity_poly.entity_id
_entity_poly.type
_entity_poly.pdbx_seq_one_letter_code
_entity_poly.pdbx_strand_id
1 'polypeptide(L)'
;MSVRRVTEELQRLGMSGYEAKAYVALVGAGEAVNGYEVAKRSGVPRSTVYETLGKLVGRGAAFEVRAADGTGYVPLPPATLLERMRRDFDRTLGILQNEIPRLTAPPQVRLVHSLTERRMLLERAEDVAAAARSELYVLGWPEDVEALKPTIRRAEEHGVDVATVVFGADDDPVGWHTEHRYSAPSMVEDNLGRRMLLVVADRDQAVIGGLTADRTWGLYTDDPAAVLLAHLYVRHDIAMHRVADRFAEHGFDEFWVDDPALRRLREPVGEPVRAVDGAPRSVGPETDDQGADIEDLGDDEDGRSRAG
;
A
#
# COMPACT_ATOMS: atom_id res chain seq x y z
N MET A 1 -16.49 3.65 26.16
CA MET A 1 -15.23 3.54 25.39
C MET A 1 -14.20 2.83 26.24
N SER A 2 -13.57 1.76 25.75
CA SER A 2 -12.74 0.91 26.62
C SER A 2 -11.38 1.55 26.90
N VAL A 3 -11.05 1.72 28.20
CA VAL A 3 -9.70 2.08 28.70
C VAL A 3 -8.59 1.26 28.01
N ARG A 4 -8.91 0.02 27.62
CA ARG A 4 -8.04 -0.85 26.84
C ARG A 4 -7.61 -0.24 25.51
N ARG A 5 -8.56 0.33 24.73
CA ARG A 5 -8.26 0.94 23.42
C ARG A 5 -7.30 2.13 23.57
N VAL A 6 -7.54 3.00 24.56
CA VAL A 6 -6.66 4.14 24.85
C VAL A 6 -5.24 3.66 25.20
N THR A 7 -5.14 2.60 26.00
CA THR A 7 -3.85 2.03 26.42
C THR A 7 -3.10 1.39 25.23
N GLU A 8 -3.81 0.78 24.29
CA GLU A 8 -3.24 0.19 23.06
C GLU A 8 -2.72 1.28 22.11
N GLU A 9 -3.47 2.37 21.91
CA GLU A 9 -2.99 3.47 21.05
C GLU A 9 -1.80 4.23 21.66
N LEU A 10 -1.78 4.45 22.98
CA LEU A 10 -0.63 5.03 23.67
C LEU A 10 0.64 4.17 23.53
N GLN A 11 0.48 2.84 23.49
CA GLN A 11 1.59 1.93 23.24
C GLN A 11 2.14 2.04 21.82
N ARG A 12 1.26 2.18 20.82
CA ARG A 12 1.68 2.44 19.43
C ARG A 12 2.46 3.73 19.28
N LEU A 13 2.19 4.73 20.14
CA LEU A 13 2.95 5.98 20.22
C LEU A 13 4.20 5.90 21.13
N GLY A 14 4.66 4.67 21.42
CA GLY A 14 5.94 4.40 22.06
C GLY A 14 5.93 4.50 23.59
N MET A 15 4.78 4.35 24.25
CA MET A 15 4.75 4.05 25.69
C MET A 15 4.83 2.54 25.92
N SER A 16 5.44 2.12 27.03
CA SER A 16 5.27 0.75 27.51
C SER A 16 3.84 0.51 28.00
N GLY A 17 3.43 -0.75 28.07
CA GLY A 17 2.11 -1.13 28.58
C GLY A 17 1.85 -0.66 30.03
N TYR A 18 2.90 -0.56 30.87
CA TYR A 18 2.77 -0.05 32.23
C TYR A 18 2.68 1.48 32.27
N GLU A 19 3.46 2.19 31.46
CA GLU A 19 3.38 3.65 31.35
C GLU A 19 1.98 4.08 30.88
N ALA A 20 1.44 3.44 29.84
CA ALA A 20 0.12 3.74 29.33
C ALA A 20 -0.97 3.51 30.39
N LYS A 21 -0.92 2.40 31.14
CA LYS A 21 -1.86 2.11 32.22
C LYS A 21 -1.75 3.11 33.38
N ALA A 22 -0.53 3.44 33.80
CA ALA A 22 -0.28 4.38 34.88
C ALA A 22 -0.76 5.79 34.49
N TYR A 23 -0.48 6.24 33.27
CA TYR A 23 -0.95 7.52 32.76
C TYR A 23 -2.49 7.59 32.70
N VAL A 24 -3.16 6.57 32.16
CA VAL A 24 -4.63 6.54 32.13
C VAL A 24 -5.23 6.54 33.53
N ALA A 25 -4.60 5.85 34.49
CA ALA A 25 -5.03 5.86 35.89
C ALA A 25 -4.88 7.25 36.54
N LEU A 26 -3.80 7.98 36.23
CA LEU A 26 -3.60 9.36 36.66
C LEU A 26 -4.65 10.30 36.06
N VAL A 27 -4.96 10.16 34.76
CA VAL A 27 -6.01 10.95 34.09
C VAL A 27 -7.37 10.67 34.70
N GLY A 28 -7.69 9.39 34.95
CA GLY A 28 -8.95 9.00 35.59
C GLY A 28 -9.08 9.42 37.05
N ALA A 29 -7.96 9.75 37.72
CA ALA A 29 -7.98 10.21 39.10
C ALA A 29 -8.48 11.65 39.24
N GLY A 30 -8.14 12.53 38.28
CA GLY A 30 -8.52 13.95 38.32
C GLY A 30 -7.83 14.80 39.40
N GLU A 31 -7.02 14.19 40.26
CA GLU A 31 -6.30 14.83 41.36
C GLU A 31 -4.91 14.24 41.54
N ALA A 32 -4.08 14.86 42.39
CA ALA A 32 -2.78 14.33 42.76
C ALA A 32 -2.93 13.04 43.56
N VAL A 33 -2.37 11.94 43.06
CA VAL A 33 -2.42 10.62 43.73
C VAL A 33 -1.02 10.08 43.99
N ASN A 34 -0.83 9.45 45.15
CA ASN A 34 0.44 8.81 45.48
C ASN A 34 0.68 7.53 44.63
N GLY A 35 1.93 7.06 44.58
CA GLY A 35 2.30 5.92 43.73
C GLY A 35 1.60 4.61 44.10
N TYR A 36 1.26 4.43 45.37
CA TYR A 36 0.52 3.25 45.83
C TYR A 36 -0.90 3.21 45.25
N GLU A 37 -1.58 4.35 45.25
CA GLU A 37 -2.92 4.48 44.69
C GLU A 37 -2.91 4.32 43.16
N VAL A 38 -1.88 4.82 42.49
CA VAL A 38 -1.66 4.56 41.05
C VAL A 38 -1.55 3.06 40.78
N ALA A 39 -0.76 2.31 41.55
CA ALA A 39 -0.61 0.86 41.36
C ALA A 39 -1.96 0.14 41.48
N LYS A 40 -2.76 0.54 42.49
CA LYS A 40 -4.09 -0.03 42.74
C LYS A 40 -5.06 0.24 41.59
N ARG A 41 -5.07 1.46 41.04
CA ARG A 41 -5.99 1.86 39.94
C ARG A 41 -5.57 1.34 38.57
N SER A 42 -4.27 1.34 38.28
CA SER A 42 -3.72 0.97 36.97
C SER A 42 -3.50 -0.54 36.77
N GLY A 43 -3.43 -1.31 37.87
CA GLY A 43 -3.02 -2.71 37.83
C GLY A 43 -1.52 -2.90 37.52
N VAL A 44 -0.72 -1.84 37.59
CA VAL A 44 0.74 -1.93 37.52
C VAL A 44 1.26 -2.49 38.85
N PRO A 45 2.17 -3.47 38.84
CA PRO A 45 2.75 -4.03 40.07
C PRO A 45 3.35 -2.95 40.99
N ARG A 46 3.15 -3.10 42.30
CA ARG A 46 3.71 -2.16 43.29
C ARG A 46 5.23 -2.08 43.26
N SER A 47 5.91 -3.16 42.88
CA SER A 47 7.35 -3.21 42.75
C SER A 47 7.89 -2.32 41.61
N THR A 48 7.07 -1.99 40.61
CA THR A 48 7.49 -1.23 39.42
C THR A 48 6.75 0.10 39.22
N VAL A 49 5.74 0.41 40.05
CA VAL A 49 4.92 1.61 39.87
C VAL A 49 5.73 2.90 40.00
N TYR A 50 6.63 2.99 40.98
CA TYR A 50 7.45 4.18 41.18
C TYR A 50 8.48 4.37 40.06
N GLU A 51 9.04 3.29 39.54
CA GLU A 51 9.89 3.33 38.35
C GLU A 51 9.11 3.80 37.12
N THR A 52 7.90 3.27 36.93
CA THR A 52 7.00 3.65 35.82
C THR A 52 6.60 5.13 35.91
N LEU A 53 6.27 5.61 37.11
CA LEU A 53 5.98 7.02 37.36
C LEU A 53 7.20 7.91 37.12
N GLY A 54 8.39 7.45 37.53
CA GLY A 54 9.65 8.12 37.23
C GLY A 54 9.90 8.24 35.72
N LYS A 55 9.61 7.20 34.93
CA LYS A 55 9.69 7.25 33.45
C LYS A 55 8.67 8.22 32.86
N LEU A 56 7.44 8.24 33.36
CA LEU A 56 6.42 9.20 32.93
C LEU A 56 6.84 10.64 33.25
N VAL A 57 7.41 10.90 34.41
CA VAL A 57 7.95 12.22 34.79
C VAL A 57 9.16 12.59 33.92
N GLY A 58 10.09 11.66 33.71
CA GLY A 58 11.29 11.88 32.87
C GLY A 58 10.97 12.18 31.40
N ARG A 59 9.90 11.56 30.86
CA ARG A 59 9.35 11.89 29.53
C ARG A 59 8.46 13.15 29.54
N GLY A 60 8.16 13.68 30.72
CA GLY A 60 7.28 14.83 30.91
C GLY A 60 5.80 14.56 30.63
N ALA A 61 5.36 13.30 30.73
CA ALA A 61 3.96 12.88 30.65
C ALA A 61 3.23 12.95 32.00
N ALA A 62 3.95 13.14 33.11
CA ALA A 62 3.40 13.39 34.43
C ALA A 62 4.28 14.39 35.19
N PHE A 63 3.74 14.94 36.28
CA PHE A 63 4.44 15.81 37.22
C PHE A 63 4.46 15.17 38.60
N GLU A 64 5.59 15.30 39.26
CA GLU A 64 5.70 15.04 40.69
C GLU A 64 5.30 16.31 41.46
N VAL A 65 4.39 16.17 42.42
CA VAL A 65 3.88 17.27 43.26
C VAL A 65 3.96 16.90 44.73
N ARG A 66 4.06 17.91 45.60
CA ARG A 66 3.91 17.71 47.06
C ARG A 66 2.42 17.62 47.40
N ALA A 67 2.00 16.48 47.90
CA ALA A 67 0.67 16.21 48.42
C ALA A 67 0.68 16.14 49.96
N ALA A 68 -0.50 16.15 50.58
CA ALA A 68 -0.66 16.14 52.03
C ALA A 68 -0.06 14.88 52.70
N ASP A 69 -0.01 13.77 51.97
CA ASP A 69 0.46 12.45 52.41
C ASP A 69 1.83 12.06 51.81
N GLY A 70 2.56 13.01 51.21
CA GLY A 70 3.90 12.82 50.65
C GLY A 70 4.00 13.22 49.18
N THR A 71 4.65 12.38 48.37
CA THR A 71 4.79 12.61 46.92
C THR A 71 3.53 12.17 46.18
N GLY A 72 2.86 13.12 45.54
CA GLY A 72 1.75 12.89 44.62
C GLY A 72 2.19 13.01 43.17
N TYR A 73 1.39 12.45 42.27
CA TYR A 73 1.61 12.50 40.83
C TYR A 73 0.36 13.03 40.14
N VAL A 74 0.56 13.91 39.16
CA VAL A 74 -0.50 14.50 38.33
C VAL A 74 -0.14 14.26 36.86
N PRO A 75 -1.07 13.85 35.99
CA PRO A 75 -0.76 13.66 34.59
C PRO A 75 -0.55 15.01 33.91
N LEU A 76 0.29 15.05 32.87
CA LEU A 76 0.20 16.12 31.88
C LEU A 76 -1.20 16.05 31.25
N PRO A 77 -1.91 17.17 31.03
CA PRO A 77 -3.22 17.12 30.39
C PRO A 77 -3.18 16.38 29.04
N PRO A 78 -4.17 15.51 28.74
CA PRO A 78 -4.15 14.68 27.53
C PRO A 78 -3.92 15.43 26.23
N ALA A 79 -4.58 16.58 26.03
CA ALA A 79 -4.38 17.40 24.85
C ALA A 79 -2.92 17.86 24.70
N THR A 80 -2.30 18.31 25.79
CA THR A 80 -0.91 18.77 25.81
C THR A 80 0.08 17.63 25.59
N LEU A 81 -0.20 16.44 26.13
CA LEU A 81 0.63 15.26 25.90
C LEU A 81 0.60 14.84 24.43
N LEU A 82 -0.59 14.74 23.83
CA LEU A 82 -0.76 14.37 22.43
C LEU A 82 -0.06 15.36 21.50
N GLU A 83 -0.20 16.67 21.76
CA GLU A 83 0.46 17.71 20.97
C GLU A 83 2.00 17.66 21.10
N ARG A 84 2.52 17.33 22.29
CA ARG A 84 3.96 17.12 22.48
C ARG A 84 4.43 15.88 21.71
N MET A 85 3.73 14.75 21.83
CA MET A 85 4.08 13.52 21.14
C MET A 85 4.08 13.71 19.61
N ARG A 86 3.09 14.45 19.08
CA ARG A 86 3.03 14.83 17.67
C ARG A 86 4.26 15.62 17.24
N ARG A 87 4.59 16.71 17.95
CA ARG A 87 5.78 17.53 17.63
C ARG A 87 7.09 16.76 17.71
N ASP A 88 7.23 15.88 18.69
CA ASP A 88 8.43 15.03 18.82
C ASP A 88 8.52 14.02 17.67
N PHE A 89 7.39 13.46 17.24
CA PHE A 89 7.31 12.56 16.09
C PHE A 89 7.64 13.29 14.79
N ASP A 90 7.01 14.43 14.53
CA ASP A 90 7.25 15.26 13.35
C ASP A 90 8.72 15.71 13.26
N ARG A 91 9.33 16.10 14.39
CA ARG A 91 10.77 16.43 14.44
C ARG A 91 11.64 15.22 14.10
N THR A 92 11.31 14.05 14.64
CA THR A 92 12.08 12.81 14.38
C THR A 92 11.96 12.40 12.91
N LEU A 93 10.75 12.43 12.35
CA LEU A 93 10.51 12.20 10.93
C LEU A 93 11.29 13.19 10.07
N GLY A 94 11.28 14.48 10.41
CA GLY A 94 12.04 15.50 9.68
C GLY A 94 13.56 15.26 9.70
N ILE A 95 14.13 14.77 10.81
CA ILE A 95 15.54 14.37 10.85
C ILE A 95 15.77 13.17 9.93
N LEU A 96 14.94 12.13 10.03
CA LEU A 96 15.10 10.90 9.23
C LEU A 96 14.93 11.16 7.72
N GLN A 97 13.96 11.98 7.33
CA GLN A 97 13.74 12.40 5.95
C GLN A 97 14.96 13.12 5.36
N ASN A 98 15.71 13.86 6.17
CA ASN A 98 16.90 14.59 5.72
C ASN A 98 18.17 13.72 5.71
N GLU A 99 18.34 12.86 6.70
CA GLU A 99 19.59 12.10 6.89
C GLU A 99 19.58 10.75 6.15
N ILE A 100 18.45 10.04 6.05
CA ILE A 100 18.39 8.73 5.35
C ILE A 100 18.82 8.83 3.88
N PRO A 101 18.37 9.81 3.07
CA PRO A 101 18.78 9.91 1.67
C PRO A 101 20.30 10.08 1.51
N ARG A 102 20.97 10.71 2.48
CA ARG A 102 22.43 10.88 2.48
C ARG A 102 23.19 9.59 2.75
N LEU A 103 22.54 8.62 3.38
CA LEU A 103 23.08 7.28 3.61
C LEU A 103 22.79 6.33 2.44
N THR A 104 21.87 6.70 1.54
CA THR A 104 21.35 5.79 0.52
C THR A 104 22.23 5.87 -0.72
N ALA A 105 22.96 4.78 -1.01
CA ALA A 105 23.56 4.59 -2.33
C ALA A 105 22.44 4.44 -3.38
N PRO A 106 22.66 4.88 -4.64
CA PRO A 106 21.65 4.69 -5.69
C PRO A 106 21.25 3.21 -5.75
N PRO A 107 19.94 2.89 -5.74
CA PRO A 107 19.47 1.51 -5.73
C PRO A 107 20.03 0.78 -6.96
N GLN A 108 20.79 -0.29 -6.70
CA GLN A 108 21.40 -1.11 -7.76
C GLN A 108 20.44 -2.15 -8.33
N VAL A 109 19.25 -2.27 -7.75
CA VAL A 109 18.25 -3.29 -8.09
C VAL A 109 16.93 -2.57 -8.37
N ARG A 110 16.32 -2.84 -9.53
CA ARG A 110 14.94 -2.43 -9.80
C ARG A 110 14.00 -3.29 -8.94
N LEU A 111 13.11 -2.66 -8.20
CA LEU A 111 12.27 -3.34 -7.23
C LEU A 111 10.96 -3.76 -7.89
N VAL A 112 10.76 -5.07 -8.04
CA VAL A 112 9.47 -5.68 -8.41
C VAL A 112 8.96 -6.38 -7.16
N HIS A 113 8.00 -5.77 -6.46
CA HIS A 113 7.50 -6.29 -5.18
C HIS A 113 6.04 -6.74 -5.29
N SER A 114 5.81 -8.04 -5.12
CA SER A 114 4.46 -8.64 -5.15
C SER A 114 3.66 -8.26 -3.89
N LEU A 115 2.41 -7.87 -4.10
CA LEU A 115 1.46 -7.44 -3.07
C LEU A 115 0.25 -8.37 -3.12
N THR A 116 0.08 -9.21 -2.11
CA THR A 116 -0.98 -10.24 -2.07
C THR A 116 -2.14 -9.92 -1.13
N GLU A 117 -2.00 -8.87 -0.31
CA GLU A 117 -3.04 -8.41 0.61
C GLU A 117 -3.59 -7.04 0.18
N ARG A 118 -4.92 -6.88 0.17
CA ARG A 118 -5.58 -5.59 -0.14
C ARG A 118 -5.03 -4.43 0.68
N ARG A 119 -4.81 -4.66 1.98
CA ARG A 119 -4.26 -3.63 2.89
C ARG A 119 -2.87 -3.17 2.43
N MET A 120 -1.97 -4.11 2.14
CA MET A 120 -0.62 -3.78 1.66
C MET A 120 -0.64 -3.09 0.30
N LEU A 121 -1.56 -3.49 -0.59
CA LEU A 121 -1.74 -2.84 -1.89
C LEU A 121 -2.15 -1.37 -1.73
N LEU A 122 -3.16 -1.10 -0.90
CA LEU A 122 -3.65 0.26 -0.66
C LEU A 122 -2.65 1.12 0.09
N GLU A 123 -1.97 0.57 1.11
CA GLU A 123 -0.89 1.29 1.82
C GLU A 123 0.23 1.69 0.84
N ARG A 124 0.62 0.78 -0.06
CA ARG A 124 1.65 1.10 -1.06
C ARG A 124 1.16 2.07 -2.13
N ALA A 125 -0.11 1.99 -2.52
CA ALA A 125 -0.72 2.96 -3.42
C ALA A 125 -0.74 4.37 -2.79
N GLU A 126 -1.04 4.46 -1.50
CA GLU A 126 -0.97 5.71 -0.74
C GLU A 126 0.48 6.23 -0.67
N ASP A 127 1.46 5.38 -0.39
CA ASP A 127 2.88 5.75 -0.38
C ASP A 127 3.32 6.37 -1.72
N VAL A 128 2.96 5.72 -2.84
CA VAL A 128 3.31 6.21 -4.20
C VAL A 128 2.60 7.52 -4.51
N ALA A 129 1.31 7.64 -4.16
CA ALA A 129 0.57 8.89 -4.35
C ALA A 129 1.16 10.04 -3.51
N ALA A 130 1.55 9.77 -2.26
CA ALA A 130 2.16 10.75 -1.37
C ALA A 130 3.56 11.19 -1.82
N ALA A 131 4.27 10.35 -2.58
CA ALA A 131 5.61 10.64 -3.07
C ALA A 131 5.63 11.46 -4.38
N ALA A 132 4.48 11.65 -5.04
CA ALA A 132 4.36 12.37 -6.29
C ALA A 132 4.78 13.84 -6.15
N ARG A 133 5.56 14.35 -7.11
CA ARG A 133 6.09 15.73 -7.11
C ARG A 133 5.63 16.56 -8.29
N SER A 134 5.25 15.94 -9.40
CA SER A 134 4.94 16.61 -10.66
C SER A 134 3.65 16.11 -11.29
N GLU A 135 3.45 14.79 -11.37
CA GLU A 135 2.23 14.20 -11.92
C GLU A 135 1.82 12.94 -11.14
N LEU A 136 0.51 12.75 -11.02
CA LEU A 136 -0.10 11.59 -10.39
C LEU A 136 -1.29 11.09 -11.22
N TYR A 137 -1.23 9.84 -11.65
CA TYR A 137 -2.33 9.17 -12.32
C TYR A 137 -2.90 8.10 -11.39
N VAL A 138 -4.20 8.16 -11.14
CA VAL A 138 -4.92 7.16 -10.34
C VAL A 138 -6.04 6.60 -11.19
N LEU A 139 -6.12 5.28 -11.29
CA LEU A 139 -7.25 4.59 -11.88
C LEU A 139 -7.71 3.50 -10.93
N GLY A 140 -9.01 3.47 -10.62
CA GLY A 140 -9.53 2.49 -9.67
C GLY A 140 -11.03 2.49 -9.54
N TRP A 141 -11.52 1.72 -8.58
CA TRP A 141 -12.94 1.65 -8.23
C TRP A 141 -13.27 2.68 -7.16
N PRO A 142 -14.53 3.15 -7.05
CA PRO A 142 -14.91 4.19 -6.10
C PRO A 142 -14.41 3.91 -4.68
N GLU A 143 -14.58 2.68 -4.17
CA GLU A 143 -14.16 2.26 -2.83
C GLU A 143 -12.64 2.34 -2.58
N ASP A 144 -11.84 2.03 -3.60
CA ASP A 144 -10.38 2.00 -3.50
C ASP A 144 -9.81 3.41 -3.67
N VAL A 145 -10.38 4.19 -4.59
CA VAL A 145 -10.01 5.60 -4.82
C VAL A 145 -10.41 6.46 -3.63
N GLU A 146 -11.57 6.21 -3.01
CA GLU A 146 -12.03 6.92 -1.80
C GLU A 146 -10.99 6.87 -0.69
N ALA A 147 -10.35 5.71 -0.47
CA ALA A 147 -9.29 5.56 0.52
C ALA A 147 -8.05 6.43 0.22
N LEU A 148 -7.80 6.74 -1.06
CA LEU A 148 -6.66 7.53 -1.52
C LEU A 148 -6.97 9.03 -1.62
N LYS A 149 -8.23 9.45 -1.66
CA LYS A 149 -8.64 10.86 -1.82
C LYS A 149 -7.96 11.83 -0.84
N PRO A 150 -7.81 11.55 0.46
CA PRO A 150 -7.08 12.45 1.36
C PRO A 150 -5.63 12.69 0.96
N THR A 151 -4.98 11.71 0.33
CA THR A 151 -3.60 11.81 -0.14
C THR A 151 -3.53 12.49 -1.50
N ILE A 152 -4.48 12.20 -2.40
CA ILE A 152 -4.60 12.87 -3.69
C ILE A 152 -4.81 14.38 -3.52
N ARG A 153 -5.74 14.80 -2.65
CA ARG A 153 -5.97 16.24 -2.37
C ARG A 153 -4.73 16.93 -1.84
N ARG A 154 -3.99 16.26 -0.95
CA ARG A 154 -2.69 16.78 -0.48
C ARG A 154 -1.73 16.95 -1.65
N ALA A 155 -1.63 15.99 -2.57
CA ALA A 155 -0.77 16.15 -3.76
C ALA A 155 -1.18 17.37 -4.60
N GLU A 156 -2.49 17.58 -4.83
CA GLU A 156 -3.01 18.76 -5.54
C GLU A 156 -2.64 20.08 -4.83
N GLU A 157 -2.79 20.13 -3.50
CA GLU A 157 -2.40 21.29 -2.69
C GLU A 157 -0.90 21.63 -2.82
N HIS A 158 -0.06 20.64 -3.10
CA HIS A 158 1.38 20.81 -3.37
C HIS A 158 1.70 21.08 -4.85
N GLY A 159 0.68 21.26 -5.70
CA GLY A 159 0.85 21.62 -7.12
C GLY A 159 1.16 20.45 -8.05
N VAL A 160 0.90 19.21 -7.63
CA VAL A 160 1.01 18.02 -8.50
C VAL A 160 -0.15 18.01 -9.51
N ASP A 161 0.14 17.71 -10.78
CA ASP A 161 -0.89 17.50 -11.81
C ASP A 161 -1.53 16.11 -11.62
N VAL A 162 -2.76 16.09 -11.11
CA VAL A 162 -3.46 14.84 -10.78
C VAL A 162 -4.53 14.55 -11.83
N ALA A 163 -4.53 13.33 -12.37
CA ALA A 163 -5.62 12.80 -13.18
C ALA A 163 -6.19 11.52 -12.56
N THR A 164 -7.51 11.42 -12.48
CA THR A 164 -8.19 10.23 -11.92
C THR A 164 -9.17 9.62 -12.89
N VAL A 165 -9.18 8.29 -12.98
CA VAL A 165 -10.16 7.50 -13.70
C VAL A 165 -10.89 6.59 -12.72
N VAL A 166 -12.22 6.70 -12.62
CA VAL A 166 -13.01 5.93 -11.65
C VAL A 166 -14.04 5.05 -12.36
N PHE A 167 -14.06 3.75 -12.04
CA PHE A 167 -15.05 2.78 -12.57
C PHE A 167 -16.41 2.94 -11.90
N GLY A 168 -17.15 4.00 -12.27
CA GLY A 168 -18.49 4.30 -11.79
C GLY A 168 -18.61 5.69 -11.20
N ALA A 169 -19.82 6.01 -10.72
CA ALA A 169 -20.12 7.33 -10.17
C ALA A 169 -19.22 7.66 -8.97
N ASP A 170 -18.74 8.91 -8.96
CA ASP A 170 -17.96 9.49 -7.88
C ASP A 170 -18.61 10.81 -7.45
N ASP A 171 -19.18 10.84 -6.26
CA ASP A 171 -19.89 12.01 -5.71
C ASP A 171 -18.93 13.11 -5.25
N ASP A 172 -17.63 12.81 -5.11
CA ASP A 172 -16.62 13.71 -4.58
C ASP A 172 -15.30 13.56 -5.36
N PRO A 173 -15.30 13.95 -6.65
CA PRO A 173 -14.16 13.75 -7.55
C PRO A 173 -12.96 14.62 -7.16
N VAL A 174 -11.76 14.11 -7.44
CA VAL A 174 -10.47 14.78 -7.17
C VAL A 174 -9.62 14.83 -8.44
N GLY A 175 -8.75 15.83 -8.58
CA GLY A 175 -7.95 15.99 -9.79
C GLY A 175 -8.77 16.18 -11.07
N TRP A 176 -8.10 15.97 -12.20
CA TRP A 176 -8.74 15.89 -13.51
C TRP A 176 -9.48 14.56 -13.65
N HIS A 177 -10.74 14.58 -13.20
CA HIS A 177 -11.57 13.40 -13.08
C HIS A 177 -12.19 12.94 -14.41
N THR A 178 -12.20 11.62 -14.61
CA THR A 178 -12.85 10.91 -15.72
C THR A 178 -13.63 9.72 -15.15
N GLU A 179 -14.93 9.69 -15.38
CA GLU A 179 -15.76 8.54 -15.05
C GLU A 179 -15.66 7.50 -16.17
N HIS A 180 -15.27 6.28 -15.84
CA HIS A 180 -15.10 5.21 -16.81
C HIS A 180 -16.45 4.54 -17.13
N ARG A 181 -17.07 4.93 -18.25
CA ARG A 181 -18.46 4.54 -18.61
C ARG A 181 -18.56 3.48 -19.72
N TYR A 182 -17.53 3.37 -20.56
CA TYR A 182 -17.60 2.56 -21.79
C TYR A 182 -17.17 1.10 -21.61
N SER A 183 -16.79 0.69 -20.40
CA SER A 183 -16.84 -0.72 -20.01
C SER A 183 -17.72 -0.79 -18.78
N ALA A 184 -18.92 -1.34 -18.92
CA ALA A 184 -19.84 -1.43 -17.79
C ALA A 184 -19.12 -2.14 -16.62
N PRO A 185 -19.32 -1.70 -15.37
CA PRO A 185 -18.69 -2.31 -14.19
C PRO A 185 -18.82 -3.83 -14.16
N SER A 186 -20.01 -4.34 -14.49
CA SER A 186 -20.26 -5.78 -14.62
C SER A 186 -19.41 -6.43 -15.72
N MET A 187 -19.11 -5.74 -16.80
CA MET A 187 -18.30 -6.24 -17.91
C MET A 187 -16.80 -6.22 -17.59
N VAL A 188 -16.31 -5.26 -16.81
CA VAL A 188 -14.94 -5.24 -16.28
C VAL A 188 -14.78 -6.34 -15.22
N GLU A 189 -15.76 -6.47 -14.32
CA GLU A 189 -15.81 -7.55 -13.33
C GLU A 189 -15.99 -8.93 -13.97
N ASP A 190 -16.82 -9.08 -15.00
CA ASP A 190 -17.10 -10.37 -15.67
C ASP A 190 -15.98 -10.76 -16.66
N ASN A 191 -15.34 -9.81 -17.36
CA ASN A 191 -14.28 -10.13 -18.32
C ASN A 191 -12.89 -10.24 -17.69
N LEU A 192 -12.56 -9.41 -16.69
CA LEU A 192 -11.27 -9.49 -15.99
C LEU A 192 -11.37 -10.33 -14.71
N GLY A 193 -12.58 -10.61 -14.23
CA GLY A 193 -12.82 -11.25 -12.94
C GLY A 193 -12.45 -10.36 -11.74
N ARG A 194 -12.09 -9.08 -11.96
CA ARG A 194 -11.21 -8.30 -11.07
C ARG A 194 -11.45 -6.78 -11.17
N ARG A 195 -11.37 -6.11 -10.02
CA ARG A 195 -11.33 -4.66 -9.85
C ARG A 195 -9.89 -4.14 -9.94
N MET A 196 -9.55 -3.45 -11.02
CA MET A 196 -8.18 -2.95 -11.22
C MET A 196 -7.90 -1.68 -10.43
N LEU A 197 -6.68 -1.57 -9.90
CA LEU A 197 -6.12 -0.37 -9.28
C LEU A 197 -4.77 -0.07 -9.93
N LEU A 198 -4.59 1.14 -10.44
CA LEU A 198 -3.34 1.68 -10.98
C LEU A 198 -3.05 3.00 -10.29
N VAL A 199 -1.86 3.14 -9.72
CA VAL A 199 -1.36 4.43 -9.20
C VAL A 199 0.03 4.65 -9.76
N VAL A 200 0.23 5.74 -10.49
CA VAL A 200 1.50 6.08 -11.13
C VAL A 200 1.92 7.48 -10.73
N ALA A 201 3.12 7.61 -10.15
CA ALA A 201 3.68 8.90 -9.74
C ALA A 201 4.95 9.23 -10.54
N ASP A 202 5.01 10.45 -11.07
CA ASP A 202 6.18 11.04 -11.76
C ASP A 202 6.80 10.19 -12.91
N ARG A 203 6.07 9.18 -13.42
CA ARG A 203 6.58 8.12 -14.32
C ARG A 203 7.79 7.36 -13.79
N ASP A 204 8.04 7.43 -12.49
CA ASP A 204 9.16 6.77 -11.82
C ASP A 204 8.70 5.50 -11.10
N GLN A 205 7.46 5.47 -10.61
CA GLN A 205 6.94 4.38 -9.79
C GLN A 205 5.48 4.10 -10.12
N ALA A 206 5.10 2.82 -10.04
CA ALA A 206 3.73 2.38 -10.24
C ALA A 206 3.32 1.31 -9.22
N VAL A 207 2.06 1.38 -8.80
CA VAL A 207 1.33 0.28 -8.19
C VAL A 207 0.31 -0.21 -9.20
N ILE A 208 0.35 -1.49 -9.51
CA ILE A 208 -0.56 -2.17 -10.43
C ILE A 208 -1.21 -3.30 -9.66
N GLY A 209 -2.53 -3.33 -9.55
CA GLY A 209 -3.21 -4.38 -8.80
C GLY A 209 -4.57 -4.75 -9.37
N GLY A 210 -5.00 -5.96 -9.03
CA GLY A 210 -6.34 -6.46 -9.23
C GLY A 210 -6.91 -7.00 -7.92
N LEU A 211 -8.11 -6.56 -7.60
CA LEU A 211 -8.84 -6.83 -6.36
C LEU A 211 -10.11 -7.62 -6.69
N THR A 212 -10.34 -8.71 -5.98
CA THR A 212 -11.64 -9.41 -5.97
C THR A 212 -12.18 -9.44 -4.54
N ALA A 213 -13.36 -10.03 -4.33
CA ALA A 213 -13.90 -10.20 -2.98
C ALA A 213 -13.00 -11.09 -2.08
N ASP A 214 -12.27 -12.02 -2.69
CA ASP A 214 -11.54 -13.10 -2.03
C ASP A 214 -10.03 -13.08 -2.28
N ARG A 215 -9.54 -12.34 -3.29
CA ARG A 215 -8.14 -12.33 -3.70
C ARG A 215 -7.62 -10.93 -3.98
N THR A 216 -6.34 -10.75 -3.74
CA THR A 216 -5.61 -9.56 -4.18
C THR A 216 -4.32 -10.03 -4.82
N TRP A 217 -4.00 -9.44 -5.96
CA TRP A 217 -2.67 -9.49 -6.52
C TRP A 217 -2.30 -8.08 -6.93
N GLY A 218 -1.05 -7.74 -6.73
CA GLY A 218 -0.54 -6.47 -7.16
C GLY A 218 0.96 -6.46 -7.16
N LEU A 219 1.47 -5.39 -7.72
CA LEU A 219 2.87 -5.18 -7.95
C LEU A 219 3.17 -3.72 -7.69
N TYR A 220 4.12 -3.47 -6.81
CA TYR A 220 4.86 -2.22 -6.81
C TYR A 220 6.09 -2.38 -7.71
N THR A 221 6.35 -1.38 -8.54
CA THR A 221 7.51 -1.39 -9.44
C THR A 221 8.07 0.01 -9.69
N ASP A 222 9.39 0.10 -9.78
CA ASP A 222 10.13 1.23 -10.36
C ASP A 222 10.80 0.85 -11.70
N ASP A 223 10.38 -0.28 -12.29
CA ASP A 223 10.82 -0.68 -13.62
C ASP A 223 10.23 0.25 -14.70
N PRO A 224 11.06 0.98 -15.48
CA PRO A 224 10.57 1.97 -16.42
C PRO A 224 9.62 1.41 -17.49
N ALA A 225 9.76 0.14 -17.89
CA ALA A 225 8.87 -0.45 -18.88
C ALA A 225 7.49 -0.70 -18.29
N ALA A 226 7.42 -1.26 -17.07
CA ALA A 226 6.16 -1.49 -16.39
C ALA A 226 5.46 -0.16 -16.02
N VAL A 227 6.21 0.83 -15.53
CA VAL A 227 5.69 2.16 -15.20
C VAL A 227 5.18 2.87 -16.44
N LEU A 228 5.91 2.82 -17.56
CA LEU A 228 5.46 3.39 -18.84
C LEU A 228 4.15 2.75 -19.31
N LEU A 229 4.01 1.42 -19.23
CA LEU A 229 2.78 0.74 -19.63
C LEU A 229 1.58 1.13 -18.74
N ALA A 230 1.78 1.20 -17.43
CA ALA A 230 0.75 1.64 -16.49
C ALA A 230 0.31 3.09 -16.78
N HIS A 231 1.29 3.98 -17.01
CA HIS A 231 1.04 5.38 -17.36
C HIS A 231 0.26 5.52 -18.67
N LEU A 232 0.68 4.80 -19.72
CA LEU A 232 0.01 4.81 -21.02
C LEU A 232 -1.41 4.26 -20.93
N TYR A 233 -1.65 3.25 -20.09
CA TYR A 233 -2.99 2.71 -19.89
C TYR A 233 -3.96 3.79 -19.42
N VAL A 234 -3.64 4.49 -18.32
CA VAL A 234 -4.53 5.53 -17.77
C VAL A 234 -4.72 6.68 -18.76
N ARG A 235 -3.65 7.11 -19.44
CA ARG A 235 -3.74 8.20 -20.43
C ARG A 235 -4.58 7.83 -21.65
N HIS A 236 -4.46 6.61 -22.17
CA HIS A 236 -5.28 6.16 -23.28
C HIS A 236 -6.74 6.04 -22.86
N ASP A 237 -7.01 5.60 -21.64
CA ASP A 237 -8.37 5.52 -21.11
C ASP A 237 -9.04 6.90 -21.05
N ILE A 238 -8.34 7.90 -20.48
CA ILE A 238 -8.80 9.28 -20.46
C ILE A 238 -9.02 9.80 -21.88
N ALA A 239 -8.06 9.60 -22.79
CA ALA A 239 -8.15 10.07 -24.17
C ALA A 239 -9.35 9.46 -24.90
N MET A 240 -9.61 8.17 -24.68
CA MET A 240 -10.72 7.45 -25.28
C MET A 240 -12.07 7.96 -24.78
N HIS A 241 -12.21 8.24 -23.48
CA HIS A 241 -13.40 8.90 -22.94
C HIS A 241 -13.59 10.32 -23.51
N ARG A 242 -12.51 11.08 -23.70
CA ARG A 242 -12.60 12.42 -24.32
C ARG A 242 -13.06 12.37 -25.78
N VAL A 243 -12.61 11.36 -26.52
CA VAL A 243 -13.08 11.12 -27.89
C VAL A 243 -14.55 10.70 -27.85
N ALA A 244 -14.93 9.78 -26.97
CA ALA A 244 -16.30 9.31 -26.83
C ALA A 244 -17.27 10.47 -26.51
N ASP A 245 -16.94 11.30 -25.51
CA ASP A 245 -17.73 12.49 -25.14
C ASP A 245 -17.93 13.44 -26.33
N ARG A 246 -16.90 13.62 -27.16
CA ARG A 246 -16.96 14.49 -28.35
C ARG A 246 -17.90 13.97 -29.42
N PHE A 247 -18.08 12.64 -29.50
CA PHE A 247 -18.89 11.97 -30.52
C PHE A 247 -20.19 11.35 -29.95
N ALA A 248 -20.53 11.61 -28.69
CA ALA A 248 -21.71 11.02 -28.03
C ALA A 248 -23.01 11.27 -28.82
N GLU A 249 -23.22 12.49 -29.32
CA GLU A 249 -24.38 12.87 -30.14
C GLU A 249 -24.43 12.20 -31.52
N HIS A 250 -23.34 11.55 -31.94
CA HIS A 250 -23.18 10.92 -33.26
C HIS A 250 -23.28 9.38 -33.18
N GLY A 251 -23.94 8.87 -32.14
CA GLY A 251 -24.17 7.43 -31.98
C GLY A 251 -22.91 6.67 -31.53
N PHE A 252 -22.00 7.30 -30.79
CA PHE A 252 -20.82 6.62 -30.25
C PHE A 252 -21.20 5.40 -29.40
N ASP A 253 -22.26 5.49 -28.60
CA ASP A 253 -22.74 4.39 -27.76
C ASP A 253 -23.19 3.18 -28.59
N GLU A 254 -23.93 3.43 -29.68
CA GLU A 254 -24.37 2.39 -30.62
C GLU A 254 -23.17 1.77 -31.34
N PHE A 255 -22.27 2.60 -31.88
CA PHE A 255 -21.02 2.14 -32.48
C PHE A 255 -20.21 1.29 -31.50
N TRP A 256 -20.07 1.77 -30.26
CA TRP A 256 -19.34 1.08 -29.23
C TRP A 256 -19.95 -0.29 -28.97
N VAL A 257 -21.25 -0.40 -28.72
CA VAL A 257 -21.92 -1.67 -28.39
C VAL A 257 -22.01 -2.62 -29.58
N ASP A 258 -22.26 -2.10 -30.78
CA ASP A 258 -22.68 -2.91 -31.92
C ASP A 258 -21.58 -3.29 -32.90
N ASP A 259 -20.47 -2.56 -32.92
CA ASP A 259 -19.37 -2.85 -33.84
C ASP A 259 -18.77 -4.25 -33.58
N PRO A 260 -18.69 -5.14 -34.59
CA PRO A 260 -18.17 -6.49 -34.43
C PRO A 260 -16.71 -6.56 -33.97
N ALA A 261 -15.86 -5.61 -34.37
CA ALA A 261 -14.46 -5.59 -33.97
C ALA A 261 -14.32 -5.18 -32.50
N LEU A 262 -15.12 -4.21 -32.05
CA LEU A 262 -15.17 -3.84 -30.63
C LEU A 262 -15.82 -4.93 -29.76
N ARG A 263 -16.86 -5.61 -30.25
CA ARG A 263 -17.41 -6.80 -29.57
C ARG A 263 -16.36 -7.89 -29.40
N ARG A 264 -15.56 -8.18 -30.43
CA ARG A 264 -14.46 -9.15 -30.34
C ARG A 264 -13.40 -8.79 -29.29
N LEU A 265 -13.13 -7.50 -29.06
CA LEU A 265 -12.20 -7.05 -28.01
C LEU A 265 -12.81 -7.16 -26.60
N ARG A 266 -14.14 -7.09 -26.49
CA ARG A 266 -14.88 -7.22 -25.24
C ARG A 266 -15.21 -8.66 -24.87
N GLU A 267 -15.32 -9.56 -25.84
CA GLU A 267 -15.57 -10.96 -25.55
C GLU A 267 -14.40 -11.56 -24.76
N PRO A 268 -14.65 -12.27 -23.65
CA PRO A 268 -13.59 -12.85 -22.84
C PRO A 268 -12.84 -13.90 -23.67
N VAL A 269 -11.54 -13.63 -23.92
CA VAL A 269 -10.68 -14.54 -24.67
C VAL A 269 -10.09 -15.58 -23.71
N GLY A 270 -10.80 -16.70 -23.53
CA GLY A 270 -10.31 -17.87 -22.78
C GLY A 270 -10.45 -17.76 -21.25
N GLU A 271 -9.96 -18.78 -20.52
CA GLU A 271 -9.96 -18.77 -19.05
C GLU A 271 -9.28 -17.48 -18.53
N PRO A 272 -9.83 -16.82 -17.50
CA PRO A 272 -9.21 -15.64 -16.92
C PRO A 272 -7.76 -15.94 -16.57
N VAL A 273 -6.84 -15.02 -16.90
CA VAL A 273 -5.39 -15.16 -16.67
C VAL A 273 -5.17 -15.80 -15.29
N ARG A 274 -4.74 -17.07 -15.27
CA ARG A 274 -4.52 -17.80 -14.02
C ARG A 274 -3.55 -16.97 -13.20
N ALA A 275 -4.00 -16.52 -12.03
CA ALA A 275 -3.10 -15.93 -11.06
C ALA A 275 -1.99 -16.96 -10.85
N VAL A 276 -0.73 -16.54 -10.94
CA VAL A 276 0.40 -17.42 -10.61
C VAL A 276 0.23 -17.76 -9.14
N ASP A 277 -0.36 -18.92 -8.85
CA ASP A 277 -0.43 -19.43 -7.48
C ASP A 277 1.02 -19.55 -7.01
N GLY A 278 1.32 -18.85 -5.91
CA GLY A 278 2.66 -18.54 -5.41
C GLY A 278 3.46 -19.73 -4.88
N ALA A 279 3.45 -20.88 -5.55
CA ALA A 279 4.50 -21.85 -5.41
C ALA A 279 5.62 -21.47 -6.40
N PRO A 280 6.86 -21.19 -5.93
CA PRO A 280 7.99 -21.27 -6.85
C PRO A 280 7.93 -22.66 -7.47
N ARG A 281 7.94 -22.74 -8.80
CA ARG A 281 8.14 -24.02 -9.48
C ARG A 281 9.43 -24.58 -8.89
N SER A 282 9.33 -25.65 -8.12
CA SER A 282 10.48 -26.47 -7.80
C SER A 282 11.01 -26.93 -9.15
N VAL A 283 12.15 -26.40 -9.56
CA VAL A 283 12.99 -27.02 -10.57
C VAL A 283 13.37 -28.35 -9.94
N GLY A 284 12.62 -29.40 -10.28
CA GLY A 284 13.00 -30.77 -9.95
C GLY A 284 14.34 -31.07 -10.63
N PRO A 285 15.15 -31.97 -10.06
CA PRO A 285 16.47 -32.26 -10.59
C PRO A 285 16.34 -32.66 -12.06
N GLU A 286 17.21 -32.11 -12.90
CA GLU A 286 17.41 -32.57 -14.28
C GLU A 286 17.59 -34.09 -14.23
N THR A 287 16.59 -34.82 -14.70
CA THR A 287 16.75 -36.22 -15.05
C THR A 287 17.50 -36.23 -16.37
N ASP A 288 18.79 -36.51 -16.25
CA ASP A 288 19.67 -36.93 -17.33
C ASP A 288 19.07 -38.22 -17.94
N ASP A 289 18.31 -38.07 -19.03
CA ASP A 289 17.94 -39.19 -19.89
C ASP A 289 17.76 -38.73 -21.33
N GLN A 290 18.90 -38.64 -22.03
CA GLN A 290 18.97 -38.86 -23.47
C GLN A 290 20.13 -39.83 -23.75
N GLY A 291 19.96 -41.08 -23.34
CA GLY A 291 20.60 -42.21 -24.01
C GLY A 291 19.85 -42.48 -25.31
N ALA A 292 20.27 -41.83 -26.39
CA ALA A 292 19.77 -42.13 -27.73
C ALA A 292 20.20 -43.55 -28.13
N ASP A 293 19.22 -44.39 -28.43
CA ASP A 293 19.38 -45.64 -29.17
C ASP A 293 20.10 -45.36 -30.50
N ILE A 294 21.31 -45.87 -30.63
CA ILE A 294 22.00 -45.96 -31.92
C ILE A 294 21.63 -47.31 -32.52
N GLU A 295 20.82 -47.25 -33.57
CA GLU A 295 20.52 -48.37 -34.45
C GLU A 295 21.79 -48.94 -35.07
N ASP A 296 21.86 -50.26 -35.00
CA ASP A 296 22.81 -51.18 -35.62
C ASP A 296 22.79 -51.03 -37.15
N LEU A 297 23.91 -50.57 -37.72
CA LEU A 297 24.17 -50.59 -39.16
C LEU A 297 25.55 -51.21 -39.41
N GLY A 298 25.52 -52.51 -39.70
CA GLY A 298 26.27 -53.12 -40.80
C GLY A 298 27.79 -53.22 -40.68
N ASP A 299 28.26 -54.42 -40.32
CA ASP A 299 29.52 -54.98 -40.79
C ASP A 299 29.51 -55.04 -42.34
N ASP A 300 30.51 -54.41 -42.97
CA ASP A 300 31.27 -54.92 -44.12
C ASP A 300 32.20 -53.81 -44.65
N GLU A 301 33.50 -53.87 -44.35
CA GLU A 301 34.51 -53.87 -45.41
C GLU A 301 35.91 -54.23 -44.89
N ASP A 302 36.33 -55.40 -45.36
CA ASP A 302 37.68 -55.91 -45.53
C ASP A 302 38.58 -54.92 -46.27
N GLY A 303 39.89 -54.88 -45.99
CA GLY A 303 40.85 -54.37 -46.99
C GLY A 303 42.08 -53.57 -46.54
N ARG A 304 43.03 -54.25 -45.91
CA ARG A 304 44.46 -54.28 -46.31
C ARG A 304 45.08 -53.05 -47.04
N SER A 305 46.13 -52.53 -46.39
CA SER A 305 47.53 -52.49 -46.89
C SER A 305 48.08 -51.26 -47.65
N ARG A 306 49.33 -50.94 -47.26
CA ARG A 306 50.44 -50.22 -47.94
C ARG A 306 50.40 -48.68 -47.92
N ALA A 307 51.31 -48.04 -47.19
CA ALA A 307 52.76 -47.88 -47.39
C ALA A 307 53.09 -46.64 -48.24
N GLY A 308 54.01 -45.81 -47.74
CA GLY A 308 54.62 -44.68 -48.44
C GLY A 308 54.49 -43.39 -47.68
#